data_AF-A0A2R7UMT9-F1
#
_entry.id   AF-A0A2R7UMT9-F1
#
_cell.length_a   1.000
_cell.length_b   1.000
_cell.length_c   1.000
_cell.angle_alpha   90.00
_cell.angle_beta   90.00
_cell.angle_gamma   90.00
#
_symmetry.space_group_name_H-M   'P 1'
#
loop_
_entity.id
_entity.type
_entity.pdbx_description
1 polymer ?
#
loop_
_entity_poly.entity_id
_entity_poly.type
_entity_poly.pdbx_seq_one_letter_code
_entity_poly.pdbx_strand_id
1 'polypeptide(L)' 'MSSTVSATPSSYEQLGMRIQKIINSPTAQRSRAALIFRLEQETPEDWETLLEEIAENDNVTLAHRDDGGVQIFWTVPKED' A
#
# COMPACT_ATOMS: atom_id res chain seq x y z
N MET A 1 21.51 27.08 0.56
CA MET A 1 21.33 26.34 -0.70
C MET A 1 21.49 24.86 -0.38
N SER A 2 20.40 24.15 -0.04
CA SER A 2 20.49 22.70 0.19
C SER A 2 20.13 21.99 -1.10
N SER A 3 21.12 21.36 -1.70
CA SER A 3 21.01 20.60 -2.94
C SER A 3 20.14 19.37 -2.68
N THR A 4 18.95 19.33 -3.26
CA THR A 4 18.15 18.10 -3.37
C THR A 4 18.84 17.17 -4.35
N VAL A 5 19.74 16.32 -3.87
CA VAL A 5 20.16 15.15 -4.62
C VAL A 5 18.93 14.29 -4.85
N SER A 6 18.50 14.15 -6.11
CA SER A 6 17.47 13.20 -6.52
C SER A 6 18.02 11.79 -6.31
N ALA A 7 17.98 11.31 -5.06
CA ALA A 7 18.29 9.93 -4.74
C ALA A 7 17.24 9.04 -5.41
N THR A 8 17.67 7.99 -6.09
CA THR A 8 16.76 6.93 -6.54
C THR A 8 16.08 6.36 -5.30
N PRO A 9 14.74 6.29 -5.26
CA PRO A 9 14.03 5.75 -4.11
C PRO A 9 14.48 4.31 -3.84
N SER A 10 14.60 3.96 -2.56
CA SER A 10 14.86 2.60 -2.10
C SER A 10 13.78 1.62 -2.58
N SER A 11 14.05 0.30 -2.49
CA SER A 11 13.09 -0.73 -2.87
C SER A 11 11.77 -0.57 -2.10
N TYR A 12 11.85 -0.33 -0.79
CA TYR A 12 10.71 -0.02 0.07
C TYR A 12 9.91 1.20 -0.39
N GLU A 13 10.58 2.32 -0.67
CA GLU A 13 9.91 3.54 -1.13
C GLU A 13 9.22 3.35 -2.49
N GLN A 14 9.83 2.59 -3.40
CA GLN A 14 9.22 2.27 -4.70
C GLN A 14 7.96 1.41 -4.53
N LEU A 15 8.02 0.40 -3.66
CA LEU A 15 6.89 -0.43 -3.28
C LEU A 15 5.76 0.44 -2.69
N GLY A 16 6.08 1.26 -1.69
CA GLY A 16 5.11 2.16 -1.04
C GLY A 16 4.43 3.11 -2.04
N MET A 17 5.21 3.75 -2.93
CA MET A 17 4.65 4.62 -3.98
C MET A 17 3.70 3.87 -4.92
N ARG A 18 4.03 2.64 -5.31
CA ARG A 18 3.18 1.81 -6.17
C ARG A 18 1.85 1.49 -5.47
N ILE A 19 1.91 1.02 -4.23
CA ILE A 19 0.71 0.65 -3.47
C ILE A 19 -0.15 1.88 -3.17
N GLN A 20 0.46 3.01 -2.79
CA GLN A 20 -0.24 4.27 -2.61
C GLN A 20 -0.97 4.71 -3.89
N LYS A 21 -0.35 4.55 -5.06
CA LYS A 21 -1.00 4.86 -6.36
C LYS A 21 -2.22 3.97 -6.62
N ILE A 22 -2.17 2.69 -6.23
CA ILE A 22 -3.31 1.77 -6.37
C ILE A 22 -4.44 2.18 -5.43
N ILE A 23 -4.14 2.40 -4.14
CA ILE A 23 -5.10 2.82 -3.12
C ILE A 23 -5.77 4.14 -3.50
N ASN A 24 -5.00 5.11 -4.01
CA ASN A 24 -5.52 6.42 -4.42
C ASN A 24 -6.16 6.43 -5.80
N SER A 25 -6.25 5.30 -6.50
CA SER A 25 -6.93 5.25 -7.79
C SER A 25 -8.43 5.56 -7.63
N PRO A 26 -9.09 6.20 -8.62
CA PRO A 26 -10.51 6.53 -8.51
C PRO A 26 -11.40 5.32 -8.26
N THR A 27 -11.04 4.15 -8.81
CA THR A 27 -11.78 2.91 -8.59
C THR A 27 -11.64 2.42 -7.16
N ALA A 28 -10.42 2.44 -6.62
CA ALA A 28 -10.16 1.98 -5.26
C ALA A 28 -10.82 2.91 -4.22
N GLN A 29 -10.70 4.22 -4.41
CA GLN A 29 -11.36 5.21 -3.55
C GLN A 29 -12.89 5.13 -3.58
N ARG A 30 -13.51 4.88 -4.75
CA ARG A 30 -14.98 4.70 -4.84
C ARG A 30 -15.45 3.40 -4.19
N SER A 31 -14.74 2.30 -4.41
CA SER A 31 -15.11 0.98 -3.87
C SER A 31 -14.69 0.78 -2.41
N ARG A 32 -13.82 1.66 -1.89
CA ARG A 32 -13.16 1.53 -0.59
C ARG A 32 -12.41 0.20 -0.44
N ALA A 33 -11.84 -0.26 -1.56
CA ALA A 33 -11.11 -1.50 -1.62
C ALA A 33 -10.00 -1.46 -2.69
N ALA A 34 -8.92 -2.21 -2.47
CA ALA A 34 -7.84 -2.38 -3.43
C ALA A 34 -7.33 -3.82 -3.39
N LEU A 35 -7.09 -4.42 -4.55
CA LEU A 35 -6.39 -5.70 -4.65
C LEU A 35 -4.94 -5.42 -5.05
N ILE A 36 -3.99 -5.87 -4.22
CA ILE A 36 -2.56 -5.67 -4.44
C ILE A 36 -1.84 -7.01 -4.46
N PHE A 37 -0.76 -7.05 -5.24
CA PHE A 37 0.16 -8.17 -5.33
C PHE A 37 1.59 -7.66 -5.12
N ARG A 38 2.42 -8.48 -4.49
CA ARG A 38 3.87 -8.30 -4.48
C ARG A 38 4.42 -8.59 -5.88
N LEU A 39 5.33 -7.75 -6.34
CA LEU A 39 6.05 -7.96 -7.59
C LEU A 39 7.34 -8.76 -7.35
N GLU A 40 7.86 -9.42 -8.38
CA GLU A 40 9.03 -10.30 -8.25
C GLU A 40 10.28 -9.57 -7.76
N GLN A 41 10.45 -8.29 -8.13
CA GLN A 41 11.58 -7.47 -7.70
C GLN A 41 11.44 -6.89 -6.28
N GLU A 42 10.27 -7.02 -5.66
CA GLU A 42 10.02 -6.52 -4.31
C GLU A 42 10.37 -7.59 -3.28
N THR A 43 11.09 -7.21 -2.24
CA THR A 43 11.50 -8.18 -1.23
C THR A 43 10.28 -8.64 -0.41
N PRO A 44 10.26 -9.89 0.07
CA PRO A 44 9.20 -10.34 0.98
C PRO A 44 9.17 -9.53 2.28
N GLU A 45 10.33 -9.12 2.78
CA GLU A 45 10.45 -8.32 4.02
C GLU A 45 9.79 -6.95 3.87
N ASP A 46 10.14 -6.20 2.82
CA ASP A 46 9.52 -4.89 2.52
C ASP A 46 8.00 -5.02 2.33
N TRP A 47 7.56 -6.11 1.70
CA TRP A 47 6.15 -6.40 1.50
C TRP A 47 5.40 -6.65 2.81
N GLU A 48 5.92 -7.51 3.68
CA GLU A 48 5.31 -7.79 4.97
C GLU A 48 5.30 -6.52 5.85
N THR A 49 6.41 -5.77 5.91
CA THR A 49 6.47 -4.50 6.64
C THR A 49 5.40 -3.51 6.15
N LEU A 50 5.23 -3.35 4.84
CA LEU A 50 4.19 -2.48 4.30
C LEU A 50 2.78 -2.95 4.71
N LEU A 51 2.51 -4.26 4.66
CA LEU A 51 1.21 -4.80 5.04
C LEU A 51 0.94 -4.59 6.54
N GLU A 52 1.95 -4.78 7.39
CA GLU A 52 1.87 -4.50 8.83
C GLU A 52 1.51 -3.02 9.07
N GLU A 53 2.25 -2.08 8.45
CA GLU A 53 1.98 -0.64 8.56
C GLU A 53 0.57 -0.26 8.11
N ILE A 54 0.06 -0.88 7.04
CA ILE A 54 -1.31 -0.65 6.57
C ILE A 54 -2.35 -1.20 7.57
N ALA A 55 -2.06 -2.36 8.18
CA ALA A 55 -2.93 -3.01 9.15
C ALA A 55 -2.97 -2.33 10.52
N GLU A 56 -1.97 -1.51 10.87
CA GLU A 56 -1.98 -0.67 12.08
C GLU A 56 -3.13 0.35 12.09
N ASN A 57 -3.72 0.63 10.92
CA ASN A 57 -4.85 1.52 10.82
C ASN A 57 -6.17 0.78 11.13
N ASP A 58 -6.81 1.13 12.26
CA ASP A 58 -8.07 0.54 12.74
C ASP A 58 -9.23 0.55 11.73
N ASN A 59 -9.23 1.50 10.79
CA ASN A 59 -10.27 1.59 9.75
C ASN A 59 -9.93 0.79 8.49
N VAL A 60 -8.87 -0.03 8.52
CA VAL A 60 -8.41 -0.87 7.41
C VAL A 60 -8.54 -2.36 7.77
N THR A 61 -8.86 -3.18 6.77
CA THR A 61 -8.90 -4.63 6.88
C THR A 61 -8.14 -5.26 5.72
N LEU A 62 -7.23 -6.17 6.02
CA LEU A 62 -6.49 -6.96 5.04
C LEU A 62 -7.08 -8.37 4.95
N ALA A 63 -7.32 -8.84 3.72
CA ALA A 63 -7.73 -10.22 3.44
C ALA A 63 -6.73 -10.87 2.48
N HIS A 64 -5.97 -11.84 2.97
CA HIS A 64 -5.06 -12.65 2.15
C HIS A 64 -5.87 -13.62 1.29
N ARG A 65 -5.49 -13.75 0.02
CA ARG A 65 -6.14 -14.62 -0.97
C ARG A 65 -5.23 -15.78 -1.35
N ASP A 66 -5.83 -16.89 -1.78
CA ASP A 66 -5.10 -18.08 -2.23
C ASP A 66 -4.27 -17.85 -3.50
N ASP A 67 -4.56 -16.77 -4.24
CA ASP A 67 -3.83 -16.34 -5.44
C ASP A 67 -2.56 -15.52 -5.12
N GLY A 68 -2.22 -15.36 -3.84
CA GLY A 68 -1.07 -14.57 -3.38
C GLY A 68 -1.33 -13.06 -3.35
N GLY A 69 -2.55 -12.62 -3.66
CA GLY A 69 -2.98 -11.23 -3.52
C GLY A 69 -3.44 -10.90 -2.10
N VAL A 70 -3.38 -9.63 -1.76
CA VAL A 70 -3.99 -9.08 -0.53
C VAL A 70 -5.05 -8.07 -0.93
N GLN A 71 -6.27 -8.30 -0.47
CA GLN A 71 -7.37 -7.38 -0.64
C GLN A 71 -7.47 -6.47 0.57
N ILE A 72 -7.28 -5.18 0.34
CA ILE A 72 -7.39 -4.12 1.32
C ILE A 72 -8.81 -3.57 1.25
N PHE A 73 -9.45 -3.39 2.40
CA PHE A 73 -10.70 -2.66 2.55
C PHE A 73 -10.50 -1.54 3.56
N TRP A 74 -11.20 -0.42 3.40
CA TRP A 74 -11.20 0.62 4.43
C TRP A 74 -12.55 1.28 4.59
N THR A 75 -12.79 1.86 5.76
CA THR A 75 -13.90 2.80 5.95
C THR A 75 -13.33 4.22 6.03
N VAL A 76 -14.14 5.21 5.65
CA VAL A 76 -13.77 6.61 5.89
C VAL A 76 -14.40 6.99 7.22
N PRO A 77 -13.59 7.32 8.25
CA PRO A 77 -14.10 7.83 9.50
C PRO A 77 -15.01 9.03 9.19
N LYS A 78 -16.18 9.09 9.82
CA LYS A 78 -16.95 10.34 9.80
C LYS A 78 -16.19 11.33 10.66
N GLU A 79 -15.83 12.47 10.10
CA GLU A 79 -15.42 13.63 10.89
C GLU A 79 -16.68 14.08 11.67
N ASP A 80 -16.62 14.04 13.01
CA ASP A 80 -17.61 14.69 13.89
C ASP A 80 -17.45 16.22 13.86
#